data_AF-A0A351Z828-F1
#
_entry.id   AF-A0A351Z828-F1
#
_cell.length_a   1.000
_cell.length_b   1.000
_cell.length_c   1.000
_cell.angle_alpha   90.00
_cell.angle_beta   90.00
_cell.angle_gamma   90.00
#
_symmetry.space_group_name_H-M   'P 1'
#
loop_
_entity.id
_entity.type
_entity.pdbx_description
1 polymer ?
#
loop_
_entity_poly.entity_id
_entity_poly.type
_entity_poly.pdbx_seq_one_letter_code
_entity_poly.pdbx_strand_id
1 'polypeptide(L)'
;MVRTFLKTRIVRVPKLCCLKHIGNTAQQKRNTEIHRHVRSIRAYYDRMIHERFLALGCKDFSWDEEEGCSDYRIPNPAVESHEP
;
A
#
# COMPACT_ATOMS: atom_id res chain seq x y z
N MET A 1 1.31 -19.43 6.75
CA MET A 1 2.30 -18.54 6.10
C MET A 1 1.56 -17.51 5.26
N VAL A 2 1.72 -16.20 5.52
CA VAL A 2 1.05 -15.12 4.78
C VAL A 2 1.81 -14.84 3.48
N ARG A 3 1.12 -14.89 2.33
CA ARG A 3 1.70 -14.53 1.03
C ARG A 3 1.60 -13.01 0.86
N THR A 4 2.72 -12.32 0.84
CA THR A 4 2.78 -10.87 0.64
C THR A 4 3.29 -10.55 -0.77
N PHE A 5 2.98 -9.33 -1.24
CA PHE A 5 3.53 -8.73 -2.46
C PHE A 5 5.06 -8.84 -2.54
N LEU A 6 5.73 -8.78 -1.38
CA LEU A 6 7.19 -8.81 -1.28
C LEU A 6 7.80 -10.08 -1.87
N LYS A 7 7.11 -11.22 -1.74
CA LYS A 7 7.62 -12.54 -2.15
C LYS A 7 6.90 -13.13 -3.35
N THR A 8 5.82 -12.49 -3.81
CA THR A 8 4.91 -13.08 -4.79
C THR A 8 4.52 -12.04 -5.83
N ARG A 9 4.45 -12.42 -7.10
CA ARG A 9 3.89 -11.54 -8.15
C ARG A 9 2.39 -11.37 -7.89
N ILE A 10 1.92 -10.12 -7.88
CA ILE A 10 0.50 -9.76 -7.74
C ILE A 10 0.01 -9.23 -9.08
N VAL A 11 -1.23 -9.57 -9.44
CA VAL A 11 -1.91 -9.06 -10.63
C VAL A 11 -3.03 -8.14 -10.18
N ARG A 12 -3.16 -6.98 -10.84
CA ARG A 12 -4.28 -6.06 -10.65
C ARG A 12 -5.54 -6.67 -11.30
N VAL A 13 -6.61 -6.78 -10.52
CA VAL A 13 -7.95 -7.12 -11.05
C VAL A 13 -8.77 -5.82 -11.08
N PRO A 14 -8.99 -5.21 -12.26
CA PRO A 14 -9.53 -3.85 -12.35
C PRO A 14 -10.99 -3.73 -11.91
N LYS A 15 -11.78 -4.82 -11.97
CA LYS A 15 -13.17 -4.85 -11.50
C LYS A 15 -13.35 -6.00 -10.54
N LEU A 16 -13.37 -5.69 -9.25
CA LEU A 16 -13.74 -6.62 -8.19
C LEU A 16 -15.14 -6.23 -7.69
N CYS A 17 -16.15 -7.03 -8.00
CA CYS A 17 -17.50 -6.83 -7.46
C CYS A 17 -17.52 -7.18 -5.97
N CYS A 18 -17.12 -6.23 -5.12
CA CYS A 18 -17.19 -6.37 -3.67
C CYS A 18 -18.43 -5.64 -3.15
N LEU A 19 -19.47 -6.39 -2.82
CA LEU A 19 -20.65 -5.84 -2.14
C LEU A 19 -20.30 -5.61 -0.67
N LYS A 20 -20.20 -4.34 -0.26
CA LYS A 20 -19.96 -3.95 1.13
C LYS A 20 -21.26 -3.42 1.74
N HIS A 21 -21.71 -4.06 2.81
CA HIS A 21 -22.82 -3.57 3.62
C HIS A 21 -22.32 -2.49 4.59
N ILE A 22 -22.88 -1.28 4.50
CA ILE A 22 -22.52 -0.14 5.36
C ILE A 22 -23.54 -0.05 6.51
N GLY A 23 -23.08 -0.13 7.75
CA GLY A 23 -23.91 -0.08 8.97
C GLY A 23 -23.05 -0.10 10.23
N ASN A 24 -23.68 -0.22 11.42
CA ASN A 24 -23.02 -0.24 12.74
C ASN A 24 -22.22 -1.53 12.98
N THR A 25 -21.16 -1.67 12.20
CA THR A 25 -20.32 -2.86 12.12
C THR A 25 -19.20 -2.81 13.16
N ALA A 26 -18.67 -3.97 13.52
CA ALA A 26 -17.49 -4.09 14.36
C ALA A 26 -16.27 -3.33 13.80
N GLN A 27 -16.22 -3.14 12.48
CA GLN A 27 -15.17 -2.35 11.81
C GLN A 27 -15.28 -0.86 12.15
N GLN A 28 -16.47 -0.27 12.11
CA GLN A 28 -16.67 1.14 12.48
C GLN A 28 -16.25 1.40 13.93
N LYS A 29 -16.64 0.53 14.86
CA LYS A 29 -16.31 0.66 16.29
C LYS A 29 -14.81 0.60 16.57
N ARG A 30 -14.04 -0.14 15.75
CA ARG A 30 -12.58 -0.30 15.90
C ARG A 30 -11.75 0.53 14.94
N ASN A 31 -12.36 1.47 14.23
CA ASN A 31 -11.69 2.21 13.16
C ASN A 31 -10.38 2.88 13.61
N THR A 32 -10.38 3.49 14.81
CA THR A 32 -9.19 4.12 15.41
C THR A 32 -8.05 3.11 15.62
N GLU A 33 -8.37 1.93 16.16
CA GLU A 33 -7.40 0.88 16.40
C GLU A 33 -6.88 0.29 15.09
N ILE A 34 -7.78 0.07 14.11
CA ILE A 34 -7.41 -0.39 12.76
C ILE A 34 -6.40 0.58 12.16
N HIS A 35 -6.66 1.89 12.18
CA HIS A 35 -5.73 2.87 11.65
C HIS A 35 -4.38 2.87 12.39
N ARG A 36 -4.38 2.67 13.71
CA ARG A 36 -3.12 2.54 14.48
C ARG A 36 -2.32 1.32 14.02
N HIS A 37 -2.96 0.15 13.94
CA HIS A 37 -2.30 -1.09 13.51
C HIS A 37 -1.81 -1.01 12.07
N VAL A 38 -2.60 -0.42 11.17
CA VAL A 38 -2.22 -0.19 9.78
C VAL A 38 -0.97 0.69 9.71
N ARG A 39 -0.88 1.78 10.50
CA ARG A 39 0.33 2.61 10.56
C ARG A 39 1.56 1.84 11.02
N SER A 40 1.42 0.99 12.04
CA SER A 40 2.54 0.17 12.53
C SER A 40 3.00 -0.87 11.51
N ILE A 41 2.05 -1.58 10.87
CA ILE A 41 2.36 -2.57 9.82
C ILE A 41 3.04 -1.89 8.64
N ARG A 42 2.51 -0.75 8.21
CA ARG A 42 3.08 0.06 7.14
C ARG A 42 4.52 0.45 7.44
N ALA A 43 4.78 1.07 8.59
CA ALA A 43 6.13 1.51 8.97
C ALA A 43 7.14 0.35 8.96
N TYR A 44 6.72 -0.85 9.37
CA TYR A 44 7.56 -2.04 9.33
C TYR A 44 7.92 -2.49 7.90
N TYR A 45 6.98 -2.38 6.96
CA TYR A 45 7.16 -2.88 5.59
C TYR A 45 7.60 -1.84 4.57
N ASP A 46 7.57 -0.55 4.90
CA ASP A 46 7.80 0.58 3.99
C ASP A 46 9.06 0.42 3.15
N ARG A 47 10.20 0.23 3.81
CA ARG A 47 11.49 -0.02 3.16
C ARG A 47 11.51 -1.28 2.31
N MET A 48 10.89 -2.37 2.79
CA MET A 48 10.83 -3.62 2.02
C MET A 48 9.99 -3.46 0.74
N ILE A 49 8.96 -2.63 0.78
CA ILE A 49 8.12 -2.31 -0.37
C ILE A 49 8.93 -1.49 -1.38
N HIS A 50 9.65 -0.47 -0.92
CA HIS A 50 10.55 0.32 -1.76
C HIS A 50 11.60 -0.54 -2.48
N GLU A 51 12.34 -1.36 -1.72
CA GLU A 51 13.34 -2.30 -2.27
C GLU A 51 12.71 -3.27 -3.28
N ARG A 52 11.46 -3.68 -3.05
CA ARG A 52 10.72 -4.54 -3.97
C ARG A 52 10.35 -3.82 -5.28
N PHE A 53 9.97 -2.55 -5.24
CA PHE A 53 9.71 -1.78 -6.46
C PHE A 53 10.99 -1.63 -7.30
N LEU A 54 12.12 -1.30 -6.67
CA LEU A 54 13.40 -1.24 -7.36
C LEU A 54 13.78 -2.58 -8.02
N ALA A 55 13.60 -3.69 -7.30
CA ALA A 55 13.87 -5.03 -7.83
C ALA A 55 12.96 -5.43 -9.01
N LEU A 56 11.79 -4.80 -9.14
CA LEU A 56 10.87 -4.98 -10.27
C LEU A 56 11.16 -4.01 -11.42
N GLY A 57 12.15 -3.12 -11.29
CA GLY A 57 12.46 -2.08 -12.27
C GLY A 57 11.47 -0.90 -12.24
N CYS A 58 10.67 -0.78 -11.19
CA CYS A 58 9.74 0.33 -11.00
C CYS A 58 10.40 1.45 -10.19
N LYS A 59 10.07 2.70 -10.53
CA LYS A 59 10.40 3.85 -9.67
C LYS A 59 9.37 3.95 -8.55
N ASP A 60 9.84 3.95 -7.30
CA ASP A 60 9.00 4.36 -6.18
C ASP A 60 8.94 5.89 -6.14
N PHE A 61 7.84 6.47 -6.62
CA PHE A 61 7.68 7.92 -6.70
C PHE A 61 7.49 8.58 -5.33
N SER A 62 7.12 7.79 -4.32
CA SER A 62 6.78 8.29 -2.99
C SER A 62 7.93 8.18 -2.00
N TRP A 63 9.00 7.46 -2.34
CA TRP A 63 10.13 7.23 -1.46
C TRP A 63 11.00 8.49 -1.29
N ASP A 64 11.32 8.81 -0.03
CA ASP A 64 12.28 9.82 0.35
C ASP A 64 13.59 9.14 0.80
N GLU A 65 14.67 9.37 0.06
CA GLU A 65 15.97 8.78 0.35
C GLU A 65 16.65 9.39 1.58
N GLU A 66 16.34 10.64 1.92
CA GLU A 66 16.93 11.32 3.08
C GLU A 66 16.29 10.81 4.37
N GLU A 67 14.96 10.69 4.37
CA GLU A 67 14.19 10.20 5.52
C GLU A 67 14.11 8.67 5.59
N GLY A 68 14.47 7.97 4.52
CA GLY A 68 14.41 6.51 4.43
C GLY A 68 13.01 5.94 4.61
N CYS A 69 12.00 6.70 4.21
CA CYS A 69 10.59 6.30 4.26
C CYS A 69 9.78 7.00 3.15
N SER A 70 8.57 6.51 2.89
CA SER A 70 7.69 7.13 1.90
C SER A 70 7.05 8.43 2.44
N ASP A 71 7.01 9.47 1.60
CA ASP A 71 6.26 10.70 1.82
C ASP A 71 4.85 10.62 1.21
N TYR A 72 3.87 10.65 2.09
CA TYR A 72 2.45 10.49 1.77
C TYR A 72 1.70 11.81 1.57
N ARG A 73 2.42 12.93 1.67
CA ARG A 73 1.91 14.25 1.29
C ARG A 73 2.00 14.45 -0.22
N ILE A 74 2.82 13.64 -0.90
CA ILE A 74 2.98 13.67 -2.35
C ILE A 74 1.68 13.20 -3.00
N PRO A 75 1.06 14.01 -3.88
CA PRO A 75 -0.12 13.57 -4.62
C PRO A 75 0.25 12.45 -5.59
N ASN A 76 -0.70 11.55 -5.85
CA ASN A 76 -0.49 10.50 -6.84
C ASN A 76 -0.15 11.12 -8.21
N PRO A 77 0.80 10.56 -8.97
CA PRO A 77 1.11 11.05 -10.31
C PRO A 77 -0.12 11.03 -11.21
N ALA A 78 -0.19 11.98 -12.13
CA ALA A 78 -1.32 12.12 -13.07
C ALA A 78 -1.42 10.96 -14.07
N VAL A 79 -0.30 10.31 -14.36
CA VAL A 79 -0.19 9.13 -15.23
C VAL A 79 0.43 8.00 -14.41
N GLU A 80 -0.19 6.82 -14.44
CA GLU A 80 0.35 5.64 -13.76
C GLU A 80 1.65 5.21 -14.46
N SER A 81 2.66 4.79 -13.68
CA SER A 81 3.99 4.41 -14.19
C SER A 81 3.99 3.16 -15.08
N HIS A 82 2.83 2.58 -15.37
CA HIS A 82 2.64 1.33 -16.11
C HIS A 82 1.74 1.52 -17.34
N GLU A 83 1.20 2.73 -17.57
CA GLU A 83 0.48 3.04 -18.80
C GLU A 83 1.49 3.35 -19.92
N PRO A 84 1.33 2.77 -21.12
CA PRO A 84 2.13 3.11 -22.29
C PRO A 84 1.83 4.52 -22.82
#